data_AF-A0A7S4BC15-F1
#
_entry.id   AF-A0A7S4BC15-F1
#
_cell.length_a   1.000
_cell.length_b   1.000
_cell.length_c   1.000
_cell.angle_alpha   90.00
_cell.angle_beta   90.00
_cell.angle_gamma   90.00
#
_symmetry.space_group_name_H-M   'P 1'
#
loop_
_entity.id
_entity.type
_entity.pdbx_description
1 polymer ?
#
loop_
_entity_poly.entity_id
_entity_poly.type
_entity_poly.pdbx_seq_one_letter_code
_entity_poly.pdbx_strand_id
1 'polypeptide(L)'
;SIVQEYNICFTTVTRPTVDAEGNMPLAIPPPPSVDAGVLPRMIGNLVARRREVKSLLKAEKNPAKRAQLDIRQKALKIMANSMYGCLGFSGSRFYARALAELITSRGRDALQHAVDIATNQNLEVIYGDTDSVMVHSATDDLAAARKMADALKREVNKHYRCMEIDIDGVMKSMLLLKKKKYAALMVEEKGGELVVTREAKGLDLVRRDWCTLSRESG
;
A
#
# COMPACT_ATOMS: atom_id res chain seq x y z
N SER A 1 2.25 1.37 8.08
CA SER A 1 3.71 1.28 8.29
C SER A 1 4.37 2.64 8.47
N ILE A 2 4.05 3.67 7.68
CA ILE A 2 4.55 5.06 7.85
C ILE A 2 4.51 5.54 9.31
N VAL A 3 3.38 5.37 10.00
CA VAL A 3 3.23 5.78 11.41
C VAL A 3 4.25 5.12 12.33
N GLN A 4 4.58 3.85 12.10
CA GLN A 4 5.59 3.11 12.87
C GLN A 4 7.01 3.51 12.47
N GLU A 5 7.29 3.63 11.16
CA GLU A 5 8.60 3.99 10.62
C GLU A 5 9.13 5.30 11.21
N TYR A 6 8.25 6.30 11.30
CA TYR A 6 8.55 7.66 11.71
C TYR A 6 8.03 8.02 13.11
N ASN A 7 7.61 7.03 13.91
CA ASN A 7 7.08 7.21 15.27
C ASN A 7 6.04 8.35 15.39
N ILE A 8 5.07 8.42 14.47
CA ILE A 8 4.09 9.51 14.40
C ILE A 8 2.99 9.28 15.46
N CYS A 9 2.89 10.17 16.45
CA CYS A 9 1.90 10.08 17.51
C CYS A 9 1.59 11.47 18.08
N PHE A 10 0.43 11.61 18.72
CA PHE A 10 0.08 12.79 19.52
C PHE A 10 1.10 13.13 20.61
N THR A 11 1.81 12.12 21.12
CA THR A 11 2.77 12.24 22.22
C THR A 11 4.21 12.43 21.75
N THR A 12 4.49 12.36 20.44
CA THR A 12 5.86 12.37 19.90
C THR A 12 6.09 13.47 18.87
N VAL A 13 5.06 13.85 18.11
CA VAL A 13 5.16 14.92 17.11
C VAL A 13 4.68 16.24 17.71
N THR A 14 5.59 17.23 17.73
CA THR A 14 5.23 18.61 18.04
C THR A 14 4.41 19.19 16.89
N ARG A 15 3.20 19.65 17.20
CA ARG A 15 2.28 20.20 16.21
C ARG A 15 2.65 21.64 15.88
N PRO A 16 2.80 21.98 14.60
CA PRO A 16 3.09 23.35 14.18
C PRO A 16 1.90 24.25 14.49
N THR A 17 2.22 25.49 14.87
CA THR A 17 1.26 26.59 14.95
C THR A 17 1.08 27.21 13.57
N VAL A 18 -0.02 27.92 13.39
CA VAL A 18 -0.26 28.73 12.20
C VAL A 18 0.82 29.82 12.13
N ASP A 19 1.43 30.01 10.98
CA ASP A 19 2.40 31.07 10.74
C ASP A 19 1.74 32.43 10.52
N ALA A 20 2.55 33.48 10.32
CA ALA A 20 2.07 34.84 10.12
C ALA A 20 1.20 35.02 8.85
N GLU A 21 1.29 34.08 7.90
CA GLU A 21 0.57 34.09 6.62
C GLU A 21 -0.73 33.27 6.68
N GLY A 22 -1.04 32.67 7.83
CA GLY A 22 -2.21 31.82 7.99
C GLY A 22 -2.01 30.36 7.54
N ASN A 23 -0.78 29.99 7.16
CA ASN A 23 -0.45 28.64 6.73
C ASN A 23 -0.04 27.77 7.93
N MET A 24 -0.30 26.47 7.83
CA MET A 24 0.16 25.49 8.81
C MET A 24 1.32 24.72 8.19
N PRO A 25 2.57 24.91 8.65
CA PRO A 25 3.70 24.21 8.07
C PRO A 25 3.58 22.70 8.33
N LEU A 26 4.29 21.91 7.54
CA LEU A 26 4.29 20.45 7.72
C LEU A 26 4.96 20.10 9.06
N ALA A 27 4.33 19.22 9.83
CA ALA A 27 4.94 18.72 11.06
C ALA A 27 6.21 17.91 10.77
N ILE A 28 7.16 17.91 11.71
CA ILE A 28 8.43 17.20 11.56
C ILE A 28 8.37 15.89 12.36
N PRO A 29 8.86 14.75 11.83
CA PRO A 29 8.99 13.52 12.61
C PRO A 29 9.86 13.72 13.86
N PRO A 30 9.57 13.03 14.97
CA PRO A 30 10.44 13.04 16.13
C PRO A 30 11.82 12.45 15.80
N PRO A 31 12.87 12.84 16.54
CA PRO A 31 14.18 12.21 16.41
C PRO A 31 14.11 10.72 16.83
N PRO A 32 15.01 9.86 16.31
CA PRO A 32 15.00 8.42 16.60
C PRO A 32 15.20 8.04 18.08
N SER A 33 15.69 8.98 18.91
CA SER A 33 15.90 8.78 20.35
C SER A 33 14.61 8.82 21.17
N VAL A 34 13.49 9.28 20.61
CA VAL A 34 12.21 9.38 21.31
C VAL A 34 11.54 8.00 21.36
N ASP A 35 11.10 7.61 22.56
CA ASP A 35 10.35 6.38 22.78
C ASP A 35 9.12 6.26 21.88
N ALA A 36 8.77 5.01 21.54
CA ALA A 36 7.63 4.73 20.69
C ALA A 36 6.31 5.23 21.32
N GLY A 37 5.61 6.10 20.59
CA GLY A 37 4.32 6.65 21.00
C GLY A 37 3.21 5.59 21.12
N VAL A 38 2.07 5.99 21.69
CA VAL A 38 0.90 5.11 21.84
C VAL A 38 0.39 4.59 20.48
N LEU A 39 0.24 5.49 19.51
CA LEU A 39 -0.30 5.18 18.19
C LEU A 39 0.56 4.15 17.40
N PRO A 40 1.88 4.34 17.22
CA PRO A 40 2.70 3.37 16.50
C PRO A 40 2.73 2.00 17.19
N ARG A 41 2.76 1.95 18.54
CA ARG A 41 2.68 0.68 19.27
C ARG A 41 1.35 -0.05 19.04
N MET A 42 0.24 0.68 19.10
CA MET A 42 -1.08 0.10 18.85
C MET A 42 -1.21 -0.45 17.42
N ILE A 43 -0.78 0.32 16.42
CA ILE A 43 -0.81 -0.14 15.02
C ILE A 43 0.16 -1.32 14.82
N GLY A 44 1.34 -1.29 15.45
CA GLY A 44 2.29 -2.40 15.43
C GLY A 44 1.68 -3.70 15.95
N ASN A 45 0.98 -3.64 17.07
CA ASN A 45 0.27 -4.79 17.63
C ASN A 45 -0.82 -5.34 16.69
N LEU A 46 -1.57 -4.47 16.01
CA LEU A 46 -2.58 -4.89 15.03
C LEU A 46 -1.93 -5.59 13.83
N VAL A 47 -0.82 -5.04 13.32
CA VAL A 47 -0.06 -5.61 12.20
C VAL A 47 0.57 -6.96 12.58
N ALA A 48 1.17 -7.06 13.76
CA ALA A 48 1.76 -8.30 14.27
C ALA A 48 0.71 -9.42 14.39
N ARG A 49 -0.43 -9.13 15.05
CA ARG A 49 -1.57 -10.07 15.13
C ARG A 49 -2.09 -10.47 13.75
N ARG A 50 -2.10 -9.54 12.79
CA ARG A 50 -2.51 -9.86 11.42
C ARG A 50 -1.52 -10.81 10.73
N ARG A 51 -0.22 -10.63 10.94
CA ARG A 51 0.82 -11.53 10.43
C ARG A 51 0.64 -12.94 10.98
N GLU A 52 0.40 -13.08 12.28
CA GLU A 52 0.10 -14.37 12.93
C GLU A 52 -1.14 -15.05 12.32
N VAL A 53 -2.25 -14.33 12.18
CA VAL A 53 -3.48 -14.87 11.60
C VAL A 53 -3.28 -15.29 10.14
N LYS A 54 -2.52 -14.52 9.34
CA LYS A 54 -2.16 -14.93 7.97
C LYS A 54 -1.29 -16.18 7.94
N SER A 55 -0.39 -16.37 8.91
CA SER A 55 0.40 -17.59 9.04
C SER A 55 -0.48 -18.81 9.32
N LEU A 56 -1.41 -18.68 10.28
CA LEU A 56 -2.39 -19.73 10.59
C LEU A 56 -3.27 -20.05 9.38
N LEU A 57 -3.71 -19.03 8.63
CA LEU A 57 -4.53 -19.21 7.43
C LEU A 57 -3.79 -19.99 6.33
N LYS A 58 -2.46 -19.86 6.21
CA LYS A 58 -1.67 -20.65 5.25
C LYS A 58 -1.61 -22.13 5.65
N ALA A 59 -1.50 -22.43 6.94
CA ALA A 59 -1.41 -23.80 7.46
C ALA A 59 -2.77 -24.52 7.56
N GLU A 60 -3.86 -23.78 7.73
CA GLU A 60 -5.20 -24.34 7.95
C GLU A 60 -5.79 -24.96 6.66
N LYS A 61 -6.29 -26.19 6.77
CA LYS A 61 -6.90 -26.96 5.66
C LYS A 61 -8.42 -26.96 5.72
N ASN A 62 -9.01 -26.81 6.91
CA ASN A 62 -10.45 -26.85 7.09
C ASN A 62 -11.11 -25.59 6.47
N PRO A 63 -12.04 -25.73 5.49
CA PRO A 63 -12.66 -24.59 4.81
C PRO A 63 -13.37 -23.61 5.75
N ALA A 64 -14.09 -24.11 6.76
CA ALA A 64 -14.84 -23.27 7.70
C ALA A 64 -13.88 -22.44 8.59
N LYS A 65 -12.82 -23.06 9.10
CA LYS A 65 -11.78 -22.35 9.88
C LYS A 65 -10.99 -21.36 9.03
N ARG A 66 -10.66 -21.71 7.78
CA ARG A 66 -10.03 -20.78 6.84
C ARG A 66 -10.90 -19.54 6.62
N ALA A 67 -12.21 -19.71 6.45
CA ALA A 67 -13.13 -18.59 6.30
C ALA A 67 -13.13 -17.68 7.54
N GLN A 68 -13.16 -18.25 8.75
CA GLN A 68 -13.06 -17.47 10.00
C GLN A 68 -11.74 -16.70 10.12
N LEU A 69 -10.61 -17.35 9.81
CA LEU A 69 -9.29 -16.71 9.84
C LEU A 69 -9.17 -15.58 8.79
N ASP A 70 -9.75 -15.77 7.61
CA ASP A 70 -9.79 -14.74 6.58
C ASP A 70 -10.64 -13.52 7.01
N ILE A 71 -11.81 -13.74 7.63
CA ILE A 71 -12.61 -12.67 8.23
C ILE A 71 -11.79 -11.92 9.29
N ARG A 72 -11.08 -12.65 10.16
CA ARG A 72 -10.26 -12.06 11.22
C ARG A 72 -9.12 -11.20 10.68
N GLN A 73 -8.38 -11.66 9.66
CA GLN A 73 -7.30 -10.85 9.07
C GLN A 73 -7.84 -9.62 8.32
N LYS A 74 -9.03 -9.73 7.69
CA LYS A 74 -9.73 -8.59 7.06
C LYS A 74 -10.13 -7.55 8.09
N ALA A 75 -10.70 -7.96 9.21
CA ALA A 75 -11.06 -7.06 10.31
C ALA A 75 -9.83 -6.31 10.86
N LEU A 76 -8.71 -7.03 11.10
CA LEU A 76 -7.45 -6.41 11.53
C LEU A 76 -6.91 -5.41 10.50
N LYS A 77 -7.00 -5.72 9.20
CA LYS A 77 -6.62 -4.79 8.12
C LYS A 77 -7.47 -3.52 8.15
N ILE A 78 -8.78 -3.66 8.25
CA ILE A 78 -9.72 -2.53 8.29
C ILE A 78 -9.41 -1.66 9.50
N MET A 79 -9.29 -2.24 10.70
CA MET A 79 -8.96 -1.49 11.91
C MET A 79 -7.66 -0.69 11.76
N ALA A 80 -6.59 -1.31 11.24
CA ALA A 80 -5.32 -0.62 11.04
C ALA A 80 -5.42 0.53 10.03
N ASN A 81 -6.15 0.34 8.92
CA ASN A 81 -6.33 1.37 7.90
C ASN A 81 -7.22 2.52 8.37
N SER A 82 -8.24 2.22 9.19
CA SER A 82 -9.14 3.24 9.76
C SER A 82 -8.44 4.15 10.76
N MET A 83 -7.37 3.72 11.43
CA MET A 83 -6.62 4.57 12.37
C MET A 83 -6.09 5.85 11.72
N TYR A 84 -5.60 5.77 10.48
CA TYR A 84 -5.19 6.95 9.71
C TYR A 84 -6.40 7.84 9.37
N GLY A 85 -7.52 7.23 8.94
CA GLY A 85 -8.76 7.96 8.63
C GLY A 85 -9.27 8.80 9.81
N CYS A 86 -9.14 8.28 11.03
CA CYS A 86 -9.50 9.01 12.25
C CYS A 86 -8.66 10.28 12.49
N LEU A 87 -7.43 10.36 11.98
CA LEU A 87 -6.58 11.55 12.12
C LEU A 87 -6.93 12.63 11.09
N GLY A 88 -7.35 12.23 9.89
CA GLY A 88 -7.65 13.14 8.77
C GLY A 88 -9.09 13.62 8.72
N PHE A 89 -10.03 12.94 9.37
CA PHE A 89 -11.45 13.32 9.37
C PHE A 89 -11.75 14.41 10.41
N SER A 90 -12.23 15.58 9.96
CA SER A 90 -12.51 16.73 10.84
C SER A 90 -13.58 16.47 11.90
N GLY A 91 -14.53 15.55 11.64
CA GLY A 91 -15.54 15.14 12.61
C GLY A 91 -15.05 14.08 13.62
N SER A 92 -13.79 13.66 13.54
CA SER A 92 -13.22 12.68 14.46
C SER A 92 -12.85 13.31 15.80
N ARG A 93 -13.14 12.62 16.91
CA ARG A 93 -12.65 13.00 18.25
C ARG A 93 -11.11 13.05 18.32
N PHE A 94 -10.43 12.29 17.45
CA PHE A 94 -8.97 12.22 17.37
C PHE A 94 -8.43 12.97 16.14
N TYR A 95 -9.17 13.96 15.62
CA TYR A 95 -8.72 14.76 14.48
C TYR A 95 -7.39 15.45 14.78
N ALA A 96 -6.43 15.26 13.87
CA ALA A 96 -5.11 15.87 13.95
C ALA A 96 -4.55 16.08 12.54
N ARG A 97 -4.95 17.20 11.91
CA ARG A 97 -4.57 17.57 10.55
C ARG A 97 -3.07 17.44 10.29
N ALA A 98 -2.26 18.03 11.17
CA ALA A 98 -0.80 18.01 11.05
C ALA A 98 -0.20 16.58 11.03
N LEU A 99 -0.79 15.63 11.77
CA LEU A 99 -0.34 14.24 11.75
C LEU A 99 -0.77 13.53 10.47
N ALA A 100 -2.00 13.78 9.99
CA ALA A 100 -2.48 13.22 8.74
C ALA A 100 -1.68 13.74 7.52
N GLU A 101 -1.38 15.03 7.49
CA GLU A 101 -0.53 15.67 6.48
C GLU A 101 0.90 15.09 6.52
N LEU A 102 1.48 14.93 7.71
CA LEU A 102 2.80 14.29 7.85
C LEU A 102 2.81 12.85 7.32
N ILE A 103 1.80 12.05 7.65
CA ILE A 103 1.67 10.67 7.16
C ILE A 103 1.57 10.64 5.63
N THR A 104 0.73 11.49 5.04
CA THR A 104 0.57 11.53 3.58
C THR A 104 1.82 12.05 2.87
N SER A 105 2.50 13.04 3.43
CA SER A 105 3.77 13.53 2.89
C SER A 105 4.82 12.43 2.88
N ARG A 106 5.03 11.74 4.00
CA ARG A 106 5.99 10.63 4.08
C ARG A 106 5.61 9.46 3.17
N GLY A 107 4.32 9.25 2.93
CA GLY A 107 3.84 8.27 1.95
C GLY A 107 4.27 8.63 0.53
N ARG A 108 4.10 9.90 0.13
CA ARG A 108 4.56 10.39 -1.19
C ARG A 108 6.08 10.34 -1.31
N ASP A 109 6.81 10.78 -0.28
CA ASP A 109 8.27 10.72 -0.26
C ASP A 109 8.76 9.28 -0.47
N ALA A 110 8.15 8.32 0.22
CA ALA A 110 8.51 6.92 0.11
C ALA A 110 8.25 6.33 -1.29
N LEU A 111 7.12 6.71 -1.90
CA LEU A 111 6.77 6.29 -3.25
C LEU A 111 7.73 6.90 -4.28
N GLN A 112 8.03 8.19 -4.16
CA GLN A 112 8.98 8.88 -5.04
C GLN A 112 10.37 8.26 -4.92
N HIS A 113 10.82 7.97 -3.69
CA HIS A 113 12.09 7.30 -3.48
C HIS A 113 12.14 5.91 -4.13
N ALA A 114 11.05 5.14 -4.11
CA ALA A 114 10.98 3.87 -4.82
C ALA A 114 11.07 4.04 -6.35
N VAL A 115 10.46 5.10 -6.90
CA VAL A 115 10.58 5.48 -8.32
C VAL A 115 12.02 5.86 -8.66
N ASP A 116 12.67 6.64 -7.81
CA ASP A 116 14.06 7.09 -8.02
C ASP A 116 15.02 5.89 -8.01
N ILE A 117 14.85 4.95 -7.06
CA ILE A 117 15.62 3.70 -7.02
C ILE A 117 15.43 2.88 -8.30
N ALA A 118 14.18 2.73 -8.77
CA ALA A 118 13.90 2.01 -10.01
C ALA A 118 14.56 2.69 -11.23
N THR A 119 14.43 4.01 -11.33
CA THR A 119 14.98 4.81 -12.42
C THR A 119 16.52 4.74 -12.44
N ASN A 120 17.17 4.80 -11.27
CA ASN A 120 18.62 4.66 -11.13
C ASN A 120 19.13 3.27 -11.53
N GLN A 121 18.27 2.25 -11.55
CA GLN A 121 18.57 0.92 -12.06
C GLN A 121 18.23 0.76 -13.56
N ASN A 122 17.93 1.87 -14.25
CA ASN A 122 17.47 1.91 -15.64
C ASN A 122 16.15 1.15 -15.87
N LEU A 123 15.30 1.04 -14.84
CA LEU A 123 13.97 0.47 -14.98
C LEU A 123 12.98 1.58 -15.35
N GLU A 124 12.08 1.27 -16.27
CA GLU A 124 11.04 2.20 -16.71
C GLU A 124 9.81 2.10 -15.80
N VAL A 125 9.51 3.19 -15.10
CA VAL A 125 8.28 3.31 -14.29
C VAL A 125 7.14 3.80 -15.17
N ILE A 126 6.14 2.95 -15.40
CA ILE A 126 5.01 3.23 -16.31
C ILE A 126 3.83 3.91 -15.63
N TYR A 127 3.64 3.68 -14.33
CA TYR A 127 2.53 4.24 -13.57
C TYR A 127 2.79 4.20 -12.07
N GLY A 128 2.17 5.11 -11.33
CA GLY A 128 2.10 5.08 -9.87
C GLY A 128 0.74 5.56 -9.37
N ASP A 129 0.23 4.92 -8.32
CA ASP A 129 -0.93 5.37 -7.55
C ASP A 129 -0.49 5.76 -6.12
N THR A 130 -1.41 5.74 -5.17
CA THR A 130 -1.21 6.26 -3.81
C THR A 130 -0.18 5.44 -3.02
N ASP A 131 -0.10 4.14 -3.27
CA ASP A 131 0.73 3.18 -2.54
C ASP A 131 1.32 2.07 -3.44
N SER A 132 1.30 2.25 -4.75
CA SER A 132 1.79 1.28 -5.73
C SER A 132 2.55 1.94 -6.88
N VAL A 133 3.56 1.24 -7.38
CA VAL A 133 4.35 1.61 -8.56
C VAL A 133 4.32 0.43 -9.52
N MET A 134 4.14 0.72 -10.81
CA MET A 134 4.17 -0.25 -11.89
C MET A 134 5.44 0.00 -12.71
N VAL A 135 6.22 -1.07 -12.90
CA VAL A 135 7.52 -1.03 -13.55
C VAL A 135 7.49 -1.97 -14.75
N HIS A 136 7.93 -1.49 -15.91
CA HIS A 136 8.02 -2.27 -17.13
C HIS A 136 9.27 -3.16 -17.08
N SER A 137 9.08 -4.46 -17.27
CA SER A 137 10.14 -5.46 -17.13
C SER A 137 11.06 -5.59 -18.35
N ALA A 138 10.67 -5.05 -19.52
CA ALA A 138 11.39 -5.18 -20.78
C ALA A 138 11.74 -6.63 -21.17
N THR A 139 10.96 -7.61 -20.70
CA THR A 139 11.12 -9.04 -20.99
C THR A 139 9.77 -9.75 -20.95
N ASP A 140 9.60 -10.72 -21.85
CA ASP A 140 8.45 -11.63 -21.89
C ASP A 140 8.63 -12.87 -21.00
N ASP A 141 9.84 -13.08 -20.46
CA ASP A 141 10.10 -14.17 -19.51
C ASP A 141 9.62 -13.79 -18.10
N LEU A 142 8.61 -14.52 -17.63
CA LEU A 142 8.04 -14.36 -16.29
C LEU A 142 9.09 -14.57 -15.18
N ALA A 143 10.02 -15.52 -15.36
CA ALA A 143 11.04 -15.78 -14.36
C ALA A 143 12.03 -14.61 -14.25
N ALA A 144 12.49 -14.08 -15.39
CA ALA A 144 13.31 -12.87 -15.44
C ALA A 144 12.58 -11.65 -14.86
N ALA A 145 11.29 -11.44 -15.19
CA ALA A 145 10.49 -10.34 -14.66
C ALA A 145 10.35 -10.41 -13.13
N ARG A 146 10.06 -11.61 -12.58
CA ARG A 146 10.00 -11.83 -11.13
C ARG A 146 11.35 -11.59 -10.46
N LYS A 147 12.44 -12.06 -11.05
CA LYS A 147 13.81 -11.84 -10.54
C LYS A 147 14.16 -10.36 -10.46
N MET A 148 13.81 -9.58 -11.48
CA MET A 148 13.97 -8.12 -11.48
C MET A 148 13.13 -7.48 -10.38
N ALA A 149 11.85 -7.85 -10.27
CA ALA A 149 10.96 -7.31 -9.23
C ALA A 149 11.46 -7.64 -7.81
N ASP A 150 11.98 -8.84 -7.57
CA ASP A 150 12.59 -9.23 -6.29
C ASP A 150 13.89 -8.49 -6.00
N ALA A 151 14.68 -8.14 -7.03
CA ALA A 151 15.86 -7.30 -6.87
C ALA A 151 15.46 -5.87 -6.44
N LEU A 152 14.50 -5.26 -7.16
CA LEU A 152 14.00 -3.93 -6.83
C LEU A 152 13.35 -3.89 -5.44
N LYS A 153 12.49 -4.88 -5.12
CA LYS A 153 11.88 -5.05 -3.80
C LYS A 153 12.92 -5.07 -2.69
N ARG A 154 13.98 -5.88 -2.85
CA ARG A 154 15.06 -5.98 -1.86
C ARG A 154 15.78 -4.65 -1.72
N GLU A 155 16.04 -3.95 -2.82
CA GLU A 155 16.73 -2.66 -2.76
C GLU A 155 15.92 -1.62 -2.00
N VAL A 156 14.66 -1.40 -2.39
CA VAL A 156 13.79 -0.42 -1.73
C VAL A 156 13.61 -0.74 -0.24
N ASN A 157 13.42 -2.01 0.11
CA ASN A 157 13.21 -2.42 1.51
C ASN A 157 14.45 -2.20 2.40
N LYS A 158 15.66 -2.04 1.87
CA LYS A 158 16.85 -1.72 2.69
C LYS A 158 16.75 -0.34 3.34
N HIS A 159 15.97 0.57 2.77
CA HIS A 159 15.87 1.95 3.24
C HIS A 159 14.83 2.16 4.34
N TYR A 160 14.07 1.12 4.72
CA TYR A 160 12.97 1.23 5.67
C TYR A 160 12.99 0.09 6.69
N ARG A 161 12.58 0.37 7.93
CA ARG A 161 12.63 -0.62 9.03
C ARG A 161 11.31 -1.35 9.23
N CYS A 162 10.21 -0.63 9.12
CA CYS A 162 8.84 -1.11 9.37
C CYS A 162 7.97 -1.07 8.11
N MET A 163 8.38 -0.31 7.10
CA MET A 163 7.72 -0.28 5.81
C MET A 163 8.36 -1.28 4.85
N GLU A 164 7.52 -2.11 4.25
CA GLU A 164 7.91 -3.14 3.30
C GLU A 164 7.07 -2.96 2.03
N ILE A 165 7.71 -2.92 0.88
CA ILE A 165 7.06 -3.12 -0.41
C ILE A 165 7.06 -4.60 -0.75
N ASP A 166 6.03 -5.03 -1.46
CA ASP A 166 5.87 -6.41 -1.93
C ASP A 166 5.38 -6.42 -3.37
N ILE A 167 5.57 -7.54 -4.04
CA ILE A 167 5.12 -7.74 -5.41
C ILE A 167 3.64 -8.13 -5.34
N ASP A 168 2.75 -7.26 -5.79
CA ASP A 168 1.30 -7.55 -5.83
C ASP A 168 0.96 -8.54 -6.97
N GLY A 169 1.64 -8.42 -8.12
CA GLY A 169 1.51 -9.35 -9.23
C GLY A 169 2.34 -8.94 -10.45
N VAL A 170 2.39 -9.84 -11.44
CA VAL A 170 3.02 -9.59 -12.75
C VAL A 170 1.92 -9.49 -13.81
N MET A 171 2.01 -8.47 -14.66
CA MET A 171 1.05 -8.24 -15.74
C MET A 171 1.68 -8.70 -17.07
N LYS A 172 1.05 -9.66 -17.75
CA LYS A 172 1.44 -10.07 -19.11
C LYS A 172 1.24 -8.93 -20.11
N SER A 173 0.15 -8.19 -19.95
CA SER A 173 -0.15 -7.01 -20.74
C SER A 173 -0.97 -6.03 -19.91
N MET A 174 -0.81 -4.75 -20.21
CA MET A 174 -1.52 -3.67 -19.54
C MET A 174 -1.98 -2.64 -20.57
N LEU A 175 -3.25 -2.24 -20.46
CA LEU A 175 -3.84 -1.12 -21.18
C LEU A 175 -4.14 -0.02 -20.16
N LEU A 176 -3.27 0.98 -20.10
CA LEU A 176 -3.44 2.17 -19.26
C LEU A 176 -4.17 3.26 -20.07
N LEU A 177 -5.37 3.66 -19.63
CA LEU A 177 -6.14 4.70 -20.30
C LEU A 177 -5.96 6.07 -19.62
N LYS A 178 -6.20 6.12 -18.31
CA LYS A 178 -6.09 7.32 -17.47
C LYS A 178 -5.68 6.93 -16.06
N LYS A 179 -5.37 7.93 -15.22
CA LYS A 179 -5.20 7.72 -13.77
C LYS A 179 -6.39 6.93 -13.21
N LYS A 180 -6.10 5.85 -12.48
CA LYS A 180 -7.08 4.91 -11.90
C LYS A 180 -8.02 4.23 -12.91
N LYS A 181 -7.68 4.23 -14.20
CA LYS A 181 -8.43 3.56 -15.29
C LYS A 181 -7.51 2.70 -16.14
N TYR A 182 -7.46 1.41 -15.85
CA TYR A 182 -6.64 0.44 -16.60
C TYR A 182 -7.27 -0.95 -16.63
N ALA A 183 -6.86 -1.74 -17.63
CA ALA A 183 -7.07 -3.18 -17.67
C ALA A 183 -5.71 -3.89 -17.79
N ALA A 184 -5.55 -5.02 -17.13
CA ALA A 184 -4.33 -5.82 -17.17
C ALA A 184 -4.65 -7.32 -17.20
N LEU A 185 -3.76 -8.10 -17.80
CA LEU A 185 -3.76 -9.56 -17.71
C LEU A 185 -2.76 -9.98 -16.63
N MET A 186 -3.24 -10.34 -15.45
CA MET A 186 -2.43 -10.78 -14.32
C MET A 186 -1.99 -12.23 -14.52
N VAL A 187 -0.73 -12.53 -14.22
CA VAL A 187 -0.15 -13.87 -14.31
C VAL A 187 0.17 -14.39 -12.91
N GLU A 188 -0.51 -15.47 -12.52
CA GLU A 188 -0.28 -16.17 -11.26
C GLU A 188 0.13 -17.62 -11.53
N GLU A 189 0.97 -18.18 -10.66
CA GLU A 189 1.33 -19.59 -10.73
C GLU A 189 0.53 -20.35 -9.66
N LYS A 190 -0.32 -21.29 -10.07
CA LYS A 190 -1.16 -22.09 -9.18
C LYS A 190 -0.92 -23.56 -9.47
N GLY A 191 -0.32 -24.28 -8.53
CA GLY A 191 -0.07 -25.72 -8.66
C GLY A 191 0.89 -26.09 -9.80
N GLY A 192 1.79 -25.18 -10.20
CA GLY A 192 2.71 -25.38 -11.32
C GLY A 192 2.18 -24.96 -12.68
N GLU A 193 0.93 -24.50 -12.77
CA GLU A 193 0.34 -23.96 -14.00
C GLU A 193 0.24 -22.44 -13.94
N LEU A 194 0.46 -21.80 -15.11
CA LEU A 194 0.29 -20.36 -15.28
C LEU A 194 -1.18 -20.05 -15.54
N VAL A 195 -1.81 -19.35 -14.60
CA VAL A 195 -3.18 -18.87 -14.71
C VAL A 195 -3.16 -17.39 -15.05
N VAL A 196 -3.79 -17.04 -16.18
CA VAL A 196 -3.95 -15.64 -16.61
C VAL A 196 -5.36 -15.17 -16.25
N THR A 197 -5.47 -14.05 -15.53
CA THR A 197 -6.76 -13.46 -15.14
C THR A 197 -6.84 -12.00 -15.58
N ARG A 198 -8.02 -11.55 -16.00
CA ARG A 198 -8.27 -10.14 -16.37
C ARG A 198 -8.56 -9.33 -15.12
N GLU A 199 -7.77 -8.30 -14.87
CA GLU A 199 -8.05 -7.27 -13.88
C GLU A 199 -8.48 -5.97 -14.58
N ALA A 200 -9.57 -5.36 -14.13
CA ALA A 200 -10.05 -4.05 -14.60
C ALA A 200 -10.28 -3.12 -13.41
N LYS A 201 -9.72 -1.90 -13.46
CA LYS A 201 -9.87 -0.89 -12.41
C LYS A 201 -10.39 0.41 -13.01
N GLY A 202 -11.45 0.94 -12.40
CA GLY A 202 -12.05 2.24 -12.74
C GLY A 202 -12.64 2.39 -14.15
N LEU A 203 -12.57 1.33 -14.96
CA LEU A 203 -13.26 1.24 -16.25
C LEU A 203 -14.77 1.21 -16.04
N ASP A 204 -15.51 1.68 -17.03
CA ASP A 204 -16.97 1.77 -16.97
C ASP A 204 -17.59 0.37 -16.82
N LEU A 205 -16.91 -0.66 -17.33
CA LEU A 205 -17.22 -2.09 -17.21
C LEU A 205 -17.35 -2.62 -15.77
N VAL A 206 -16.71 -1.97 -14.79
CA VAL A 206 -16.74 -2.41 -13.38
C VAL A 206 -17.61 -1.51 -12.49
N ARG A 207 -18.16 -0.43 -13.04
CA ARG A 207 -19.02 0.47 -12.28
C ARG A 207 -20.46 -0.02 -12.29
N ARG A 208 -21.19 0.26 -11.20
CA ARG A 208 -22.59 -0.17 -11.02
C ARG A 208 -23.61 0.73 -11.70
N ASP A 209 -23.18 1.92 -12.14
CA ASP A 209 -24.00 2.93 -12.80
C ASP A 209 -24.12 2.72 -14.33
N TRP A 210 -23.50 1.67 -14.88
CA TRP A 210 -23.59 1.31 -16.30
C TRP A 210 -24.47 0.07 -16.51
N CYS A 211 -25.19 0.04 -17.64
CA CYS A 211 -26.07 -1.08 -17.99
C CYS A 211 -25.29 -2.37 -18.28
N THR A 212 -25.93 -3.52 -18.08
CA THR A 212 -25.30 -4.84 -18.28
C THR A 212 -24.80 -5.04 -19.72
N LEU A 213 -25.56 -4.59 -20.73
CA LEU A 213 -25.17 -4.70 -22.14
C LEU A 213 -23.83 -4.02 -22.43
N SER A 214 -23.59 -2.83 -21.85
CA SER A 214 -22.33 -2.11 -22.02
C SER A 214 -21.16 -2.85 -21.35
N ARG A 215 -21.41 -3.64 -20.31
CA ARG A 215 -20.39 -4.43 -19.60
C ARG A 215 -20.05 -5.72 -20.32
N GLU A 216 -21.04 -6.34 -20.97
CA GLU A 216 -20.86 -7.57 -21.75
C GLU A 216 -20.20 -7.29 -23.10
N SER A 217 -20.44 -6.12 -23.69
CA SER A 217 -19.92 -5.76 -25.01
C SER A 217 -18.50 -5.19 -25.03
N GLY A 218 -17.93 -4.78 -23.89
CA GLY A 218 -16.60 -4.13 -23.80
C GLY A 218 -15.59 -4.84 -22.91
#